data_AF-A0A6J4K4V4-F1
#
_entry.id   AF-A0A6J4K4V4-F1
#
_cell.length_a   1.000
_cell.length_b   1.000
_cell.length_c   1.000
_cell.angle_alpha   90.00
_cell.angle_beta   90.00
_cell.angle_gamma   90.00
#
_symmetry.space_group_name_H-M   'P 1'
#
loop_
_entity.id
_entity.type
_entity.pdbx_description
1 polymer ?
#
loop_
_entity_poly.entity_id
_entity_poly.type
_entity_poly.pdbx_seq_one_letter_code
_entity_poly.pdbx_strand_id
1 'polypeptide(L)'
;MSQEPRGGRHRRTGRVAQVSVAADPAGRRHHQRQGPWDAEDAPRDGRLRLDLGSVQLPVPRGARLKAEPDPSGPLRAVHALVPEGRLTVSAFAAPRTGGLWTELVEELAAQLASEGATIRRDRGEWGRELVARNGNTVARVIGVEGPRWMLRGVGTGQVQHALKLHGMLREMIRGTVVARSSDPLPVRSLLPLVVPEDVPDEFADSLVESMPTKPRQITKPDGPVIPMMLPQRAGAGTSPGRS
;
A
#
# COMPACT_ATOMS: atom_id res chain seq x y z
N MET A 1 -15.06 -42.64 -73.14
CA MET A 1 -14.68 -43.76 -72.26
C MET A 1 -13.26 -43.47 -71.81
N SER A 2 -12.90 -43.24 -70.56
CA SER A 2 -13.35 -43.75 -69.27
C SER A 2 -12.98 -42.71 -68.18
N GLN A 3 -13.90 -42.32 -67.30
CA GLN A 3 -14.11 -42.79 -65.93
C GLN A 3 -12.92 -42.68 -64.95
N GLU A 4 -13.22 -42.05 -63.81
CA GLU A 4 -12.49 -41.89 -62.54
C GLU A 4 -11.66 -43.09 -62.07
N PRO A 5 -10.76 -42.83 -61.10
CA PRO A 5 -10.79 -43.65 -59.89
C PRO A 5 -10.98 -42.81 -58.62
N ARG A 6 -11.93 -43.27 -57.81
CA ARG A 6 -12.06 -43.01 -56.37
C ARG A 6 -10.96 -43.79 -55.63
N GLY A 7 -10.41 -43.21 -54.57
CA GLY A 7 -9.54 -43.97 -53.65
C GLY A 7 -8.90 -43.09 -52.59
N GLY A 8 -9.42 -43.16 -51.37
CA GLY A 8 -9.10 -42.25 -50.28
C GLY A 8 -7.67 -42.32 -49.74
N ARG A 9 -7.24 -41.20 -49.18
CA ARG A 9 -6.25 -41.18 -48.09
C ARG A 9 -6.75 -40.26 -46.98
N HIS A 10 -7.06 -40.89 -45.85
CA HIS A 10 -7.35 -40.24 -44.59
C HIS A 10 -6.18 -39.33 -44.18
N ARG A 11 -6.49 -38.05 -44.06
CA ARG A 11 -5.68 -37.05 -43.37
C ARG A 11 -5.65 -37.35 -41.87
N ARG A 12 -4.46 -37.34 -41.27
CA ARG A 12 -4.29 -36.98 -39.86
C ARG A 12 -2.93 -36.31 -39.62
N THR A 13 -2.75 -35.12 -40.17
CA THR A 13 -1.73 -34.18 -39.71
C THR A 13 -2.31 -33.39 -38.53
N GLY A 14 -1.68 -33.54 -37.37
CA GLY A 14 -2.04 -32.86 -36.13
C GLY A 14 -1.96 -31.34 -36.30
N ARG A 15 -3.12 -30.69 -36.25
CA ARG A 15 -3.22 -29.23 -36.16
C ARG A 15 -2.89 -28.84 -34.72
N VAL A 16 -1.71 -28.27 -34.51
CA VAL A 16 -1.40 -27.45 -33.34
C VAL A 16 -2.47 -26.37 -33.23
N ALA A 17 -3.30 -26.47 -32.20
CA ALA A 17 -4.26 -25.42 -31.87
C ALA A 17 -3.45 -24.23 -31.34
N GLN A 18 -3.29 -23.20 -32.18
CA GLN A 18 -3.00 -21.86 -31.68
C GLN A 18 -4.18 -21.45 -30.79
N VAL A 19 -3.95 -21.45 -29.48
CA VAL A 19 -4.84 -20.79 -28.53
C VAL A 19 -4.66 -19.29 -28.76
N SER A 20 -5.55 -18.71 -29.56
CA SER A 20 -5.72 -17.28 -29.65
C SER A 20 -6.13 -16.78 -28.26
N VAL A 21 -5.18 -16.12 -27.58
CA VAL A 21 -5.46 -15.41 -26.32
C VAL A 21 -6.34 -14.22 -26.68
N ALA A 22 -7.65 -14.40 -26.55
CA ALA A 22 -8.59 -13.29 -26.55
C ALA A 22 -8.22 -12.38 -25.38
N ALA A 23 -7.88 -11.13 -25.69
CA ALA A 23 -7.58 -10.13 -24.69
C ALA A 23 -8.84 -9.85 -23.87
N ASP A 24 -8.76 -10.11 -22.56
CA ASP A 24 -9.78 -9.70 -21.58
C ASP A 24 -9.85 -8.16 -21.56
N PRO A 25 -11.02 -7.54 -21.82
CA PRO A 25 -11.17 -6.09 -21.84
C PRO A 25 -11.11 -5.44 -20.45
N ALA A 26 -10.96 -6.20 -19.37
CA ALA A 26 -10.58 -5.67 -18.05
C ALA A 26 -9.07 -5.84 -17.85
N GLY A 27 -8.31 -4.75 -17.73
CA GLY A 27 -6.85 -4.73 -17.55
C GLY A 27 -6.29 -5.37 -16.27
N ARG A 28 -6.85 -6.47 -15.77
CA ARG A 28 -6.28 -7.29 -14.69
C ARG A 28 -5.19 -8.19 -15.28
N ARG A 29 -4.05 -7.57 -15.60
CA ARG A 29 -2.83 -8.33 -15.83
C ARG A 29 -2.43 -9.03 -14.52
N HIS A 30 -2.77 -10.30 -14.38
CA HIS A 30 -2.28 -11.23 -13.35
C HIS A 30 -0.80 -11.59 -13.58
N HIS A 31 0.06 -10.60 -13.80
CA HIS A 31 1.51 -10.82 -13.74
C HIS A 31 1.90 -10.82 -12.26
N GLN A 32 2.07 -12.01 -11.68
CA GLN A 32 2.82 -12.30 -10.45
C GLN A 32 2.91 -11.10 -9.47
N ARG A 33 1.78 -10.68 -8.90
CA ARG A 33 1.79 -9.56 -7.94
C ARG A 33 2.51 -10.04 -6.69
N GLN A 34 3.70 -9.53 -6.39
CA GLN A 34 4.37 -9.81 -5.12
C GLN A 34 3.73 -8.91 -4.06
N GLY A 35 2.53 -9.26 -3.56
CA GLY A 35 1.79 -8.47 -2.56
C GLY A 35 1.64 -6.98 -2.89
N PRO A 36 1.16 -6.15 -1.94
CA PRO A 36 0.40 -6.59 -0.78
C PRO A 36 -0.84 -7.37 -1.22
N TRP A 37 -1.27 -8.30 -0.38
CA TRP A 37 -2.32 -9.26 -0.72
C TRP A 37 -3.66 -8.82 -0.15
N ASP A 38 -4.73 -9.12 -0.87
CA ASP A 38 -6.02 -9.26 -0.22
C ASP A 38 -6.01 -10.51 0.66
N ALA A 39 -6.71 -10.50 1.80
CA ALA A 39 -6.76 -11.64 2.71
C ALA A 39 -7.29 -12.91 2.03
N GLU A 40 -8.21 -12.79 1.07
CA GLU A 40 -8.76 -13.93 0.33
C GLU A 40 -7.74 -14.57 -0.63
N ASP A 41 -6.76 -13.79 -1.08
CA ASP A 41 -5.74 -14.18 -2.07
C ASP A 41 -4.35 -14.42 -1.46
N ALA A 42 -4.21 -14.30 -0.13
CA ALA A 42 -2.92 -14.34 0.55
C ALA A 42 -2.26 -15.73 0.44
N PRO A 43 -0.97 -15.81 0.03
CA PRO A 43 -0.28 -17.08 -0.10
C PRO A 43 0.02 -17.69 1.28
N ARG A 44 -0.05 -19.03 1.36
CA ARG A 44 0.42 -19.79 2.52
C ARG A 44 1.94 -19.95 2.46
N ASP A 45 2.64 -18.85 2.65
CA ASP A 45 4.10 -18.75 2.48
C ASP A 45 4.90 -18.95 3.78
N GLY A 46 4.22 -19.19 4.90
CA GLY A 46 4.84 -19.36 6.22
C GLY A 46 5.50 -18.10 6.77
N ARG A 47 5.31 -16.93 6.14
CA ARG A 47 5.86 -15.67 6.66
C ARG A 47 5.10 -15.25 7.91
N LEU A 48 5.85 -15.01 8.98
CA LEU A 48 5.31 -14.45 10.21
C LEU A 48 4.87 -13.00 9.98
N ARG A 49 3.63 -12.69 10.35
CA ARG A 49 3.02 -11.37 10.22
C ARG A 49 2.39 -11.00 11.56
N LEU A 50 2.59 -9.77 11.99
CA LEU A 50 1.85 -9.22 13.11
C LEU A 50 0.45 -8.88 12.64
N ASP A 51 -0.57 -9.49 13.23
CA ASP A 51 -1.96 -9.19 12.94
C ASP A 51 -2.39 -7.91 13.67
N LEU A 52 -2.79 -6.90 12.90
CA LEU A 52 -3.28 -5.61 13.39
C LEU A 52 -4.77 -5.44 13.09
N GLY A 53 -5.52 -6.53 12.94
CA GLY A 53 -6.93 -6.51 12.53
C GLY A 53 -7.04 -6.35 11.00
N SER A 54 -7.07 -5.11 10.50
CA SER A 54 -7.25 -4.89 9.05
C SER A 54 -5.97 -5.08 8.23
N VAL A 55 -4.82 -5.24 8.88
CA VAL A 55 -3.51 -5.37 8.24
C VAL A 55 -2.69 -6.43 8.96
N GLN A 56 -2.17 -7.40 8.23
CA GLN A 56 -1.16 -8.32 8.73
C GLN A 56 0.20 -7.90 8.16
N LEU A 57 1.09 -7.45 9.04
CA LEU A 57 2.32 -6.76 8.67
C LEU A 57 3.56 -7.64 8.93
N PRO A 58 4.41 -7.94 7.93
CA PRO A 58 5.72 -8.53 8.18
C PRO A 58 6.63 -7.47 8.82
N VAL A 59 6.96 -7.65 10.10
CA VAL A 59 7.81 -6.71 10.82
C VAL A 59 9.27 -6.92 10.38
N PRO A 60 9.98 -5.88 9.90
CA PRO A 60 11.39 -6.01 9.58
C PRO A 60 12.19 -6.44 10.82
N ARG A 61 13.15 -7.36 10.65
CA ARG A 61 13.96 -7.86 11.77
C ARG A 61 14.65 -6.71 12.51
N GLY A 62 14.52 -6.70 13.83
CA GLY A 62 15.11 -5.66 14.69
C GLY A 62 14.39 -4.31 14.62
N ALA A 63 13.26 -4.21 13.93
CA ALA A 63 12.44 -3.02 13.99
C ALA A 63 11.76 -2.90 15.35
N ARG A 64 11.68 -1.67 15.86
CA ARG A 64 10.79 -1.35 16.98
C ARG A 64 9.50 -0.76 16.45
N LEU A 65 8.38 -1.36 16.81
CA LEU A 65 7.05 -0.91 16.49
C LEU A 65 6.60 0.17 17.47
N LYS A 66 6.12 1.27 16.92
CA LYS A 66 5.43 2.33 17.62
C LYS A 66 4.02 2.45 17.09
N ALA A 67 3.07 2.17 17.96
CA ALA A 67 1.65 2.43 17.77
C ALA A 67 1.37 3.94 17.89
N GLU A 68 0.64 4.52 16.93
CA GLU A 68 0.05 5.86 17.07
C GLU A 68 -1.45 5.74 17.42
N PRO A 69 -1.86 5.98 18.68
CA PRO A 69 -3.26 5.91 19.07
C PRO A 69 -4.08 7.05 18.45
N ASP A 70 -5.33 6.78 18.09
CA ASP A 70 -6.31 7.82 17.78
C ASP A 70 -6.91 8.36 19.09
N PRO A 71 -6.96 9.70 19.31
CA PRO A 71 -7.68 10.27 20.46
C PRO A 71 -9.18 9.92 20.52
N SER A 72 -9.76 9.46 19.41
CA SER A 72 -11.20 9.21 19.21
C SER A 72 -11.55 7.76 18.85
N GLY A 73 -10.59 6.83 18.83
CA GLY A 73 -10.84 5.47 18.37
C GLY A 73 -9.62 4.54 18.34
N PRO A 74 -9.65 3.45 17.55
CA PRO A 74 -8.57 2.47 17.47
C PRO A 74 -7.30 3.06 16.83
N LEU A 75 -6.25 2.24 16.70
CA LEU A 75 -4.92 2.66 16.26
C LEU A 75 -4.92 3.34 14.87
N ARG A 76 -4.21 4.48 14.72
CA ARG A 76 -4.13 5.24 13.45
C ARG A 76 -3.11 4.67 12.47
N ALA A 77 -1.95 4.28 12.97
CA ALA A 77 -0.90 3.65 12.18
C ALA A 77 0.06 2.87 13.07
N VAL A 78 0.83 2.00 12.40
CA VAL A 78 2.01 1.37 12.96
C VAL A 78 3.25 1.90 12.27
N HIS A 79 4.21 2.33 13.08
CA HIS A 79 5.54 2.72 12.63
C HIS A 79 6.55 1.64 12.99
N ALA A 80 7.24 1.09 12.00
CA ALA A 80 8.44 0.29 12.22
C ALA A 80 9.66 1.20 12.18
N LEU A 81 10.29 1.39 13.34
CA LEU A 81 11.53 2.15 13.52
C LEU A 81 12.71 1.23 13.29
N VAL A 82 13.58 1.60 12.35
CA VAL A 82 14.78 0.86 11.96
C VAL A 82 15.98 1.81 11.99
N PRO A 83 17.24 1.32 12.04
CA PRO A 83 18.42 2.20 12.04
C PRO A 83 18.45 3.18 10.86
N GLU A 84 17.92 2.78 9.70
CA GLU A 84 17.88 3.57 8.47
C GLU A 84 16.82 4.69 8.49
N GLY A 85 15.86 4.64 9.42
CA GLY A 85 14.75 5.59 9.49
C GLY A 85 13.46 4.96 9.97
N ARG A 86 12.34 5.43 9.43
CA ARG A 86 10.99 5.01 9.82
C ARG A 86 10.23 4.51 8.61
N LEU A 87 9.67 3.32 8.77
CA LEU A 87 8.72 2.70 7.85
C LEU A 87 7.32 2.80 8.45
N THR A 88 6.33 3.18 7.65
CA THR A 88 4.94 3.32 8.10
C THR A 88 4.03 2.69 7.07
N VAL A 89 3.03 1.94 7.53
CA VAL A 89 1.97 1.40 6.70
C VAL A 89 0.62 1.90 7.20
N SER A 90 -0.23 2.29 6.26
CA SER A 90 -1.61 2.67 6.52
C SER A 90 -2.49 2.05 5.45
N ALA A 91 -3.62 1.46 5.84
CA ALA A 91 -4.61 0.95 4.91
C ALA A 91 -5.87 1.82 4.94
N PHE A 92 -6.46 2.05 3.78
CA PHE A 92 -7.62 2.92 3.62
C PHE A 92 -8.75 2.20 2.87
N ALA A 93 -9.99 2.55 3.18
CA ALA A 93 -11.13 2.20 2.37
C ALA A 93 -11.05 2.93 1.01
N ALA A 94 -11.13 2.16 -0.08
CA ALA A 94 -11.04 2.64 -1.44
C ALA A 94 -12.36 2.37 -2.21
N PRO A 95 -12.65 3.15 -3.27
CA PRO A 95 -13.81 2.90 -4.11
C PRO A 95 -13.65 1.60 -4.91
N ARG A 96 -14.76 0.98 -5.32
CA ARG A 96 -14.73 -0.23 -6.17
C ARG A 96 -14.06 0.00 -7.51
N THR A 97 -14.07 1.24 -8.01
CA THR A 97 -13.49 1.66 -9.27
C THR A 97 -11.95 1.76 -9.22
N GLY A 98 -11.35 1.76 -8.02
CA GLY A 98 -9.94 2.10 -7.84
C GLY A 98 -9.65 3.58 -8.14
N GLY A 99 -8.37 3.90 -8.36
CA GLY A 99 -7.90 5.24 -8.73
C GLY A 99 -7.66 6.18 -7.55
N LEU A 100 -7.89 5.73 -6.32
CA LEU A 100 -7.64 6.52 -5.12
C LEU A 100 -6.16 6.90 -5.01
N TRP A 101 -5.24 5.97 -5.28
CA TRP A 101 -3.80 6.30 -5.22
C TRP A 101 -3.39 7.35 -6.26
N THR A 102 -3.95 7.27 -7.47
CA THR A 102 -3.67 8.24 -8.55
C THR A 102 -4.06 9.66 -8.18
N GLU A 103 -5.17 9.82 -7.44
CA GLU A 103 -5.58 11.13 -6.93
C GLU A 103 -4.66 11.59 -5.79
N LEU A 104 -4.44 10.72 -4.81
CA LEU A 104 -3.71 11.06 -3.58
C LEU A 104 -2.24 11.37 -3.82
N VAL A 105 -1.59 10.67 -4.74
CA VAL A 105 -0.18 10.91 -5.04
C VAL A 105 0.05 12.33 -5.56
N GLU A 106 -0.91 12.90 -6.28
CA GLU A 106 -0.85 14.27 -6.78
C GLU A 106 -1.18 15.29 -5.67
N GLU A 107 -2.19 15.01 -4.82
CA GLU A 107 -2.49 15.82 -3.64
C GLU A 107 -1.28 15.90 -2.69
N LEU A 108 -0.63 14.75 -2.41
CA LEU A 108 0.57 14.67 -1.58
C LEU A 108 1.77 15.39 -2.22
N ALA A 109 1.95 15.25 -3.53
CA ALA A 109 3.02 15.95 -4.24
C ALA A 109 2.85 17.48 -4.14
N ALA A 110 1.64 17.98 -4.34
CA ALA A 110 1.35 19.40 -4.24
C ALA A 110 1.58 19.93 -2.81
N GLN A 111 1.09 19.22 -1.80
CA GLN A 111 1.29 19.59 -0.40
C GLN A 111 2.77 19.64 -0.03
N LEU A 112 3.53 18.58 -0.31
CA LEU A 112 4.94 18.51 0.06
C LEU A 112 5.79 19.52 -0.71
N ALA A 113 5.45 19.81 -1.98
CA ALA A 113 6.09 20.89 -2.72
C ALA A 113 5.83 22.26 -2.08
N SER A 114 4.61 22.52 -1.60
CA SER A 114 4.29 23.76 -0.89
C SER A 114 5.04 23.91 0.45
N GLU A 115 5.44 22.79 1.06
CA GLU A 115 6.29 22.74 2.26
C GLU A 115 7.80 22.82 1.93
N GLY A 116 8.17 23.08 0.67
CA GLY A 116 9.55 23.27 0.23
C GLY A 116 10.30 21.99 -0.13
N ALA A 117 9.62 20.84 -0.20
CA ALA A 117 10.26 19.60 -0.63
C ALA A 117 10.45 19.58 -2.16
N THR A 118 11.60 19.08 -2.61
CA THR A 118 11.81 18.72 -4.01
C THR A 118 11.10 17.39 -4.29
N ILE A 119 10.22 17.38 -5.28
CA ILE A 119 9.38 16.23 -5.62
C ILE A 119 9.88 15.53 -6.88
N ARG A 120 10.02 14.21 -6.80
CA ARG A 120 10.27 13.33 -7.94
C ARG A 120 9.20 12.23 -7.99
N ARG A 121 8.66 12.00 -9.17
CA ARG A 121 7.69 10.92 -9.41
C ARG A 121 8.43 9.77 -10.08
N ASP A 122 8.44 8.63 -9.43
CA ASP A 122 9.08 7.41 -9.93
C ASP A 122 8.03 6.42 -10.42
N ARG A 123 8.45 5.50 -11.28
CA ARG A 123 7.69 4.30 -11.59
C ARG A 123 8.36 3.12 -10.89
N GLY A 124 7.70 2.56 -9.89
CA GLY A 124 8.12 1.35 -9.21
C GLY A 124 7.21 0.16 -9.52
N GLU A 125 7.34 -0.87 -8.69
CA GLU A 125 6.69 -2.18 -8.87
C GLU A 125 5.15 -2.08 -8.95
N TRP A 126 4.56 -1.22 -8.14
CA TRP A 126 3.10 -1.02 -8.08
C TRP A 126 2.61 0.18 -8.90
N GLY A 127 3.47 0.74 -9.75
CA GLY A 127 3.15 1.90 -10.57
C GLY A 127 3.77 3.19 -10.05
N ARG A 128 2.98 4.26 -9.97
CA ARG A 128 3.49 5.60 -9.61
C ARG A 128 3.89 5.63 -8.14
N GLU A 129 5.04 6.22 -7.85
CA GLU A 129 5.54 6.42 -6.50
C GLU A 129 6.04 7.86 -6.35
N LEU A 130 5.97 8.37 -5.13
CA LEU A 130 6.40 9.72 -4.81
C LEU A 130 7.70 9.67 -4.02
N VAL A 131 8.68 10.47 -4.42
CA VAL A 131 9.89 10.72 -3.64
C VAL A 131 9.96 12.21 -3.34
N ALA A 132 9.94 12.55 -2.06
CA ALA A 132 10.08 13.91 -1.57
C ALA A 132 11.43 14.04 -0.86
N ARG A 133 12.17 15.11 -1.15
CA ARG A 133 13.43 15.43 -0.47
C ARG A 133 13.36 16.83 0.12
N ASN A 134 13.73 16.97 1.38
CA ASN A 134 13.94 18.27 2.02
C ASN A 134 15.25 18.22 2.81
N GLY A 135 16.24 19.02 2.40
CA GLY A 135 17.59 18.98 2.97
C GLY A 135 18.23 17.58 2.87
N ASN A 136 18.60 17.04 4.04
CA ASN A 136 19.20 15.71 4.19
C ASN A 136 18.17 14.59 4.42
N THR A 137 16.87 14.91 4.42
CA THR A 137 15.79 13.94 4.65
C THR A 137 15.12 13.58 3.33
N VAL A 138 14.82 12.30 3.15
CA VAL A 138 14.07 11.75 2.02
C VAL A 138 12.88 10.95 2.52
N ALA A 139 11.77 11.04 1.78
CA ALA A 139 10.60 10.20 1.96
C ALA A 139 10.23 9.55 0.63
N ARG A 140 9.97 8.24 0.63
CA ARG A 140 9.30 7.55 -0.48
C ARG A 140 7.91 7.13 -0.03
N VAL A 141 6.92 7.42 -0.85
CA VAL A 141 5.52 7.02 -0.67
C VAL A 141 5.14 6.09 -1.81
N ILE A 142 4.61 4.93 -1.43
CA ILE A 142 4.14 3.89 -2.34
C ILE A 142 2.67 3.63 -1.99
N GLY A 143 1.78 3.74 -2.95
CA GLY A 143 0.39 3.31 -2.81
C GLY A 143 0.11 2.10 -3.66
N VAL A 144 -0.63 1.15 -3.11
CA VAL A 144 -1.06 -0.06 -3.81
C VAL A 144 -2.55 -0.28 -3.61
N GLU A 145 -3.27 -0.53 -4.68
CA GLU A 145 -4.72 -0.71 -4.65
C GLU A 145 -5.09 -2.19 -4.76
N GLY A 146 -6.05 -2.60 -3.93
CA GLY A 146 -6.69 -3.90 -3.98
C GLY A 146 -8.23 -3.79 -3.93
N PRO A 147 -8.94 -4.90 -3.71
CA PRO A 147 -10.41 -4.94 -3.68
C PRO A 147 -11.01 -4.01 -2.63
N ARG A 148 -11.40 -2.80 -3.06
CA ARG A 148 -11.98 -1.75 -2.20
C ARG A 148 -11.02 -1.30 -1.08
N TRP A 149 -9.72 -1.56 -1.15
CA TRP A 149 -8.77 -0.99 -0.20
C TRP A 149 -7.56 -0.44 -0.92
N MET A 150 -6.83 0.45 -0.25
CA MET A 150 -5.56 0.97 -0.71
C MET A 150 -4.58 0.96 0.44
N LEU A 151 -3.41 0.35 0.23
CA LEU A 151 -2.30 0.33 1.17
C LEU A 151 -1.33 1.44 0.79
N ARG A 152 -0.96 2.28 1.75
CA ARG A 152 0.10 3.28 1.62
C ARG A 152 1.27 2.90 2.50
N GLY A 153 2.42 2.67 1.88
CA GLY A 153 3.70 2.56 2.56
C GLY A 153 4.49 3.87 2.45
N VAL A 154 5.09 4.30 3.57
CA VAL A 154 5.97 5.46 3.64
C VAL A 154 7.28 5.05 4.29
N GLY A 155 8.40 5.36 3.63
CA GLY A 155 9.74 5.23 4.20
C GLY A 155 10.37 6.61 4.29
N THR A 156 10.66 7.08 5.51
CA THR A 156 11.30 8.37 5.76
C THR A 156 12.60 8.20 6.52
N GLY A 157 13.67 8.81 6.05
CA GLY A 157 14.99 8.71 6.68
C GLY A 157 15.99 9.66 6.03
N GLN A 158 17.26 9.53 6.41
CA GLN A 158 18.31 10.35 5.83
C GLN A 158 18.70 9.85 4.43
N VAL A 159 19.11 10.76 3.55
CA VAL A 159 19.39 10.48 2.13
C VAL A 159 20.47 9.42 1.91
N GLN A 160 21.46 9.30 2.80
CA GLN A 160 22.48 8.26 2.69
C GLN A 160 21.93 6.84 2.92
N HIS A 161 20.78 6.70 3.60
CA HIS A 161 20.13 5.41 3.84
C HIS A 161 19.00 5.11 2.85
N ALA A 162 18.72 6.04 1.92
CA ALA A 162 17.54 6.00 1.05
C ALA A 162 17.36 4.66 0.32
N LEU A 163 18.43 4.14 -0.29
CA LEU A 163 18.36 2.90 -1.07
C LEU A 163 17.92 1.71 -0.20
N LYS A 164 18.56 1.56 0.96
CA LYS A 164 18.26 0.46 1.90
C LYS A 164 16.86 0.62 2.48
N LEU A 165 16.49 1.82 2.92
CA LEU A 165 15.17 2.10 3.48
C LEU A 165 14.05 1.84 2.46
N HIS A 166 14.23 2.26 1.20
CA HIS A 166 13.26 1.99 0.14
C HIS A 166 13.14 0.49 -0.16
N GLY A 167 14.25 -0.26 -0.13
CA GLY A 167 14.23 -1.72 -0.26
C GLY A 167 13.42 -2.37 0.86
N MET A 168 13.69 -2.00 2.12
CA MET A 168 12.94 -2.50 3.28
C MET A 168 11.45 -2.15 3.21
N LEU A 169 11.10 -0.95 2.77
CA LEU A 169 9.71 -0.55 2.54
C LEU A 169 9.02 -1.48 1.53
N ARG A 170 9.69 -1.78 0.40
CA ARG A 170 9.15 -2.69 -0.60
C ARG A 170 8.95 -4.09 -0.04
N GLU A 171 9.95 -4.67 0.62
CA GLU A 171 9.82 -6.00 1.22
C GLU A 171 8.65 -6.07 2.22
N MET A 172 8.51 -5.03 3.05
CA MET A 172 7.40 -4.94 3.99
C MET A 172 6.04 -4.90 3.27
N ILE A 173 5.92 -4.09 2.21
CA ILE A 173 4.70 -4.03 1.38
C ILE A 173 4.41 -5.38 0.71
N ARG A 174 5.42 -6.05 0.13
CA ARG A 174 5.26 -7.36 -0.55
C ARG A 174 4.72 -8.46 0.36
N GLY A 175 5.10 -8.44 1.64
CA GLY A 175 4.61 -9.42 2.60
C GLY A 175 3.34 -8.99 3.33
N THR A 176 2.88 -7.75 3.17
CA THR A 176 1.66 -7.27 3.83
C THR A 176 0.42 -7.95 3.28
N VAL A 177 -0.51 -8.33 4.17
CA VAL A 177 -1.86 -8.77 3.82
C VAL A 177 -2.85 -7.75 4.36
N VAL A 178 -3.87 -7.40 3.58
CA VAL A 178 -4.93 -6.48 3.97
C VAL A 178 -6.23 -7.25 4.13
N ALA A 179 -6.77 -7.24 5.34
CA ALA A 179 -8.02 -7.88 5.71
C ALA A 179 -9.10 -6.82 5.89
N ARG A 180 -9.72 -6.38 4.80
CA ARG A 180 -10.82 -5.40 4.89
C ARG A 180 -12.09 -6.10 5.35
N SER A 181 -12.70 -5.64 6.45
CA SER A 181 -14.02 -6.13 6.87
C SER A 181 -15.11 -5.78 5.84
N SER A 182 -16.22 -6.50 5.89
CA SER A 182 -17.40 -6.23 5.05
C SER A 182 -18.09 -4.91 5.38
N ASP A 183 -17.72 -4.27 6.50
CA ASP A 183 -18.40 -3.09 7.02
C ASP A 183 -18.33 -1.90 6.04
N PRO A 184 -19.42 -1.13 5.94
CA PRO A 184 -19.43 0.07 5.13
C PRO A 184 -18.52 1.12 5.79
N LEU A 185 -17.40 1.41 5.12
CA LEU A 185 -16.47 2.47 5.48
C LEU A 185 -16.47 3.55 4.40
N PRO A 186 -16.52 4.85 4.78
CA PRO A 186 -16.37 5.97 3.85
C PRO A 186 -15.06 5.85 3.06
N VAL A 187 -15.10 6.19 1.77
CA VAL A 187 -13.88 6.21 0.95
C VAL A 187 -12.90 7.22 1.55
N ARG A 188 -11.60 6.89 1.55
CA ARG A 188 -10.50 7.63 2.21
C ARG A 188 -10.44 7.48 3.74
N SER A 189 -11.36 6.78 4.40
CA SER A 189 -11.20 6.46 5.83
C SER A 189 -10.09 5.43 6.04
N LEU A 190 -9.41 5.49 7.19
CA LEU A 190 -8.50 4.42 7.59
C LEU A 190 -9.28 3.13 7.82
N LEU A 191 -8.67 1.99 7.51
CA LEU A 191 -9.15 0.71 7.99
C LEU A 191 -8.78 0.55 9.48
N PRO A 192 -9.67 0.01 10.32
CA PRO A 192 -9.40 -0.14 11.75
C PRO A 192 -8.16 -0.99 12.02
N LEU A 193 -7.21 -0.45 12.76
CA LEU A 193 -6.05 -1.19 13.24
C LEU A 193 -6.20 -1.48 14.74
N VAL A 194 -5.84 -2.69 15.14
CA VAL A 194 -5.91 -3.16 16.53
C VAL A 194 -4.51 -3.58 16.96
N VAL A 195 -4.12 -3.27 18.19
CA VAL A 195 -2.92 -3.87 18.78
C VAL A 195 -3.37 -5.19 19.41
N PRO A 196 -2.82 -6.34 18.99
CA PRO A 196 -3.20 -7.62 19.57
C PRO A 196 -2.83 -7.66 21.07
N GLU A 197 -3.71 -8.21 21.89
CA GLU A 197 -3.48 -8.40 23.34
C GLU A 197 -2.36 -9.42 23.57
N ASP A 198 -2.34 -10.48 22.76
CA ASP A 198 -1.29 -11.50 22.73
C ASP A 198 -0.40 -11.26 21.51
N VAL A 199 0.68 -10.51 21.73
CA VAL A 199 1.74 -10.33 20.73
C VAL A 199 2.58 -11.61 20.72
N PRO A 200 2.78 -12.27 19.56
CA PRO A 200 3.67 -13.43 19.48
C PRO A 200 5.05 -13.10 20.07
N ASP A 201 5.67 -14.06 20.78
CA ASP A 201 6.96 -13.86 21.45
C ASP A 201 8.03 -13.28 20.51
N GLU A 202 7.99 -13.66 19.23
CA GLU A 202 8.91 -13.17 18.19
C GLU A 202 8.76 -11.66 17.89
N PHE A 203 7.64 -11.05 18.27
CA PHE A 203 7.35 -9.62 18.14
C PHE A 203 7.30 -8.87 19.48
N ALA A 204 7.41 -9.58 20.61
CA ALA A 204 7.32 -8.97 21.94
C ALA A 204 8.40 -7.89 22.16
N ASP A 205 9.64 -8.16 21.76
CA ASP A 205 10.74 -7.18 21.83
C ASP A 205 10.58 -6.00 20.86
N SER A 206 9.78 -6.19 19.82
CA SER A 206 9.52 -5.19 18.80
C SER A 206 8.42 -4.22 19.23
N LEU A 207 7.39 -4.65 19.97
CA LEU A 207 6.29 -3.75 20.34
C LEU A 207 6.70 -2.81 21.48
N VAL A 208 6.82 -1.52 21.18
CA VAL A 208 7.01 -0.49 22.21
C VAL A 208 5.66 0.13 22.51
N GLU A 209 5.13 -0.15 23.70
CA GLU A 209 3.95 0.54 24.22
C GLU A 209 4.23 2.05 24.25
N SER A 210 3.60 2.76 23.33
CA SER A 210 3.76 4.20 23.19
C SER A 210 2.68 4.92 23.98
N MET A 211 2.70 4.77 25.30
CA MET A 211 2.11 5.77 26.18
C MET A 211 3.17 6.81 26.54
N PRO A 212 2.96 8.09 26.18
CA PRO A 212 3.42 9.17 27.02
C PRO A 212 2.23 9.83 27.72
N THR A 213 2.13 9.60 29.03
CA THR A 213 1.42 10.45 29.99
C THR A 213 2.19 11.77 30.11
N LYS A 214 2.01 12.67 29.13
CA LYS A 214 2.16 14.15 29.16
C LYS A 214 2.41 14.68 27.75
N PRO A 215 1.81 15.82 27.36
CA PRO A 215 2.07 16.45 26.07
C PRO A 215 3.52 16.96 26.04
N ARG A 216 4.40 16.23 25.36
CA ARG A 216 5.72 16.72 24.98
C ARG A 216 5.52 17.63 23.77
N GLN A 217 5.96 18.89 23.90
CA GLN A 217 5.99 19.86 22.82
C GLN A 217 6.77 19.28 21.63
N ILE A 218 6.06 18.96 20.55
CA ILE A 218 6.65 18.41 19.33
C ILE A 218 7.35 19.59 18.61
N THR A 219 8.67 19.66 18.71
CA THR A 219 9.46 20.46 17.76
C THR A 219 9.16 19.93 16.36
N LYS A 220 8.92 20.82 15.39
CA LYS A 220 8.67 20.42 13.99
C LYS A 220 9.75 19.41 13.56
N PRO A 221 9.37 18.24 12.99
CA PRO A 221 10.36 17.31 12.49
C PRO A 221 11.20 17.98 11.40
N ASP A 222 12.52 17.84 11.46
CA ASP A 222 13.42 18.27 10.37
C ASP A 222 13.25 17.32 9.17
N GLY A 223 12.25 17.59 8.33
CA GLY A 223 11.99 16.81 7.11
C GLY A 223 10.55 16.90 6.61
N PRO A 224 10.25 16.31 5.43
CA PRO A 224 8.90 16.27 4.90
C PRO A 224 8.01 15.44 5.83
N VAL A 225 6.97 16.06 6.38
CA VAL A 225 5.98 15.37 7.20
C VAL A 225 4.91 14.84 6.25
N ILE A 226 4.97 13.54 5.93
CA ILE A 226 3.92 12.91 5.14
C ILE A 226 2.66 12.82 6.02
N PRO A 227 1.56 13.51 5.66
CA PRO A 227 0.35 13.49 6.46
C PRO A 227 -0.21 12.07 6.54
N MET A 228 -0.48 11.63 7.76
CA MET A 228 -0.99 10.28 7.97
C MET A 228 -2.42 10.13 7.48
N MET A 229 -3.25 11.15 7.68
CA MET A 229 -4.59 11.22 7.12
C MET A 229 -4.56 11.75 5.69
N LEU A 230 -5.47 11.22 4.88
CA LEU A 230 -5.70 11.72 3.54
C LEU A 230 -6.44 13.05 3.62
N PRO A 231 -6.14 14.02 2.74
CA PRO A 231 -6.97 15.21 2.60
C PRO A 231 -8.41 14.77 2.32
N GLN A 232 -9.34 15.26 3.13
CA GLN A 232 -10.74 15.14 2.82
C GLN A 232 -11.02 16.01 1.60
N ARG A 233 -11.77 15.49 0.62
CA ARG A 233 -12.30 16.38 -0.42
C ARG A 233 -13.11 17.45 0.29
N ALA A 234 -12.80 18.72 0.03
CA ALA A 234 -13.67 19.80 0.44
C ALA A 234 -15.09 19.47 -0.06
N GLY A 235 -16.04 19.33 0.87
CA GLY A 235 -17.43 19.07 0.51
C GLY A 235 -17.85 20.10 -0.52
N ALA A 236 -18.50 19.66 -1.60
CA ALA A 236 -19.15 20.55 -2.55
C ALA A 236 -20.14 21.39 -1.73
N GLY A 237 -19.74 22.62 -1.41
CA GLY A 237 -20.56 23.57 -0.69
C GLY A 237 -21.81 23.82 -1.50
N THR A 238 -22.94 23.45 -0.94
CA THR A 238 -24.27 23.82 -1.41
C THR A 238 -24.30 25.34 -1.65
N SER A 239 -24.52 25.75 -2.90
CA SER A 239 -24.84 27.15 -3.20
C SER A 239 -26.05 27.58 -2.37
N PRO A 240 -26.00 28.72 -1.65
CA PRO A 240 -27.22 29.33 -1.17
C PRO A 240 -27.95 29.90 -2.38
N GLY A 241 -29.16 29.39 -2.61
CA GLY A 241 -30.09 29.88 -3.61
C GLY A 241 -30.32 31.37 -3.43
N ARG A 242 -30.22 32.09 -4.55
CA ARG A 242 -30.63 33.48 -4.67
C ARG A 242 -32.16 33.50 -4.60
N SER A 243 -32.72 34.21 -3.62
CA SER A 243 -34.09 34.72 -3.64
C SER A 243 -34.01 36.21 -3.40
#